data_AF-A0A392Q6C0-F1
#
_entry.id   AF-A0A392Q6C0-F1
#
_cell.length_a   1.000
_cell.length_b   1.000
_cell.length_c   1.000
_cell.angle_alpha   90.00
_cell.angle_beta   90.00
_cell.angle_gamma   90.00
#
_symmetry.space_group_name_H-M   'P 1'
#
loop_
_entity.id
_entity.type
_entity.pdbx_description
1 polymer ?
#
loop_
_entity_poly.entity_id
_entity_poly.type
_entity_poly.pdbx_seq_one_letter_code
_entity_poly.pdbx_strand_id
1 'polypeptide(L)'
;AQSGRGTIIGIIDTGIWPESDSFRDDHMDNPPPRWRGICQVGESFDGSHCNRKIIGARWYYKGYEAEFGKLNISNGVEYLSPRDAFGHGTHTSSTAAGVLVENASFKGLAKGSARGG
;
A
#
# COMPACT_ATOMS: atom_id res chain seq x y z
N ALA A 1 -13.83 -2.40 21.93
CA ALA A 1 -14.22 -1.62 20.74
C ALA A 1 -13.56 -2.23 19.51
N GLN A 2 -14.34 -2.77 18.56
CA GLN A 2 -13.86 -3.41 17.33
C GLN A 2 -13.74 -2.40 16.17
N SER A 3 -13.09 -1.26 16.39
CA SER A 3 -13.10 -0.20 15.38
C SER A 3 -12.39 -0.67 14.11
N GLY A 4 -13.11 -0.77 12.99
CA GLY A 4 -12.59 -1.09 11.65
C GLY A 4 -12.54 -2.58 11.26
N ARG A 5 -12.82 -3.53 12.16
CA ARG A 5 -12.71 -4.98 11.85
C ARG A 5 -13.71 -5.38 10.75
N GLY A 6 -13.23 -6.01 9.68
CA GLY A 6 -14.06 -6.45 8.55
C GLY A 6 -14.36 -5.37 7.50
N THR A 7 -13.99 -4.12 7.78
CA THR A 7 -14.01 -3.01 6.82
C THR A 7 -12.77 -3.07 5.95
N ILE A 8 -12.93 -2.73 4.67
CA ILE A 8 -11.85 -2.71 3.68
C ILE A 8 -11.85 -1.30 3.09
N ILE A 9 -10.69 -0.63 3.15
CA ILE A 9 -10.51 0.71 2.60
C ILE A 9 -9.76 0.56 1.27
N GLY A 10 -10.37 1.02 0.18
CA GLY A 10 -9.71 1.13 -1.12
C GLY A 10 -9.05 2.49 -1.26
N ILE A 11 -7.76 2.50 -1.61
CA ILE A 11 -6.96 3.71 -1.84
C ILE A 11 -6.58 3.74 -3.31
N ILE A 12 -7.00 4.80 -4.03
CA ILE A 12 -6.62 5.05 -5.43
C ILE A 12 -5.54 6.13 -5.39
N ASP A 13 -4.29 5.74 -5.60
CA ASP A 13 -3.12 6.58 -5.37
C ASP A 13 -1.92 6.05 -6.18
N THR A 14 -0.69 6.52 -5.92
CA THR A 14 0.55 6.18 -6.64
C THR A 14 1.09 4.76 -6.37
N GLY A 15 0.32 3.90 -5.69
CA GLY A 15 0.73 2.55 -5.30
C GLY A 15 0.96 2.41 -3.80
N ILE A 16 1.70 1.38 -3.41
CA ILE A 16 2.08 1.12 -2.01
C ILE A 16 3.50 0.56 -1.89
N TRP A 17 4.21 0.91 -0.81
CA TRP A 17 5.47 0.28 -0.43
C TRP A 17 5.22 -0.82 0.63
N PRO A 18 5.01 -2.08 0.20
CA PRO A 18 4.50 -3.16 1.06
C PRO A 18 5.41 -3.52 2.23
N GLU A 19 6.71 -3.26 2.14
CA GLU A 19 7.69 -3.57 3.19
C GLU A 19 7.68 -2.57 4.35
N SER A 20 6.88 -1.50 4.27
CA SER A 20 6.76 -0.54 5.38
C SER A 20 6.23 -1.20 6.64
N ASP A 21 6.80 -0.84 7.79
CA ASP A 21 6.32 -1.29 9.10
C ASP A 21 4.83 -0.97 9.35
N SER A 22 4.30 0.06 8.68
CA SER A 22 2.88 0.43 8.74
C SER A 22 1.94 -0.64 8.16
N PHE A 23 2.47 -1.61 7.41
CA PHE A 23 1.70 -2.64 6.71
C PHE A 23 2.00 -4.07 7.18
N ARG A 24 2.68 -4.24 8.31
CA ARG A 24 2.82 -5.56 8.96
C ARG A 24 1.46 -6.11 9.38
N ASP A 25 1.38 -7.44 9.48
CA ASP A 25 0.12 -8.16 9.70
C ASP A 25 0.15 -9.14 10.89
N ASP A 26 1.12 -8.98 11.80
CA ASP A 26 1.42 -9.86 12.94
C ASP A 26 0.19 -10.19 13.82
N HIS A 27 -0.77 -9.26 13.90
CA HIS A 27 -1.97 -9.37 14.72
C HIS A 27 -3.26 -9.14 13.92
N MET A 28 -3.22 -9.37 12.60
CA MET A 28 -4.39 -9.27 11.73
C MET A 28 -5.02 -10.64 11.50
N ASP A 29 -6.35 -10.71 11.49
CA ASP A 29 -7.08 -11.88 11.04
C ASP A 29 -7.04 -12.00 9.51
N ASN A 30 -7.44 -13.17 9.01
CA ASN A 30 -7.59 -13.37 7.59
C ASN A 30 -8.56 -12.35 6.96
N PRO A 31 -8.35 -11.98 5.68
CA PRO A 31 -9.26 -11.10 4.96
C PRO A 31 -10.73 -11.57 5.06
N PRO A 32 -11.70 -10.64 5.09
CA PRO A 32 -13.12 -11.02 5.18
C PRO A 32 -13.52 -11.99 4.06
N PRO A 33 -14.37 -13.01 4.30
CA PRO A 33 -14.76 -13.99 3.27
C PRO A 33 -15.40 -13.39 2.01
N ARG A 34 -15.96 -12.18 2.12
CA ARG A 34 -16.52 -11.41 0.99
C ARG A 34 -15.46 -10.79 0.08
N TRP A 35 -14.18 -10.75 0.48
CA TRP A 35 -13.11 -10.18 -0.32
C TRP A 35 -12.84 -11.04 -1.55
N ARG A 36 -12.84 -10.40 -2.73
CA ARG A 36 -12.63 -11.04 -4.04
C ARG A 36 -11.53 -10.34 -4.86
N GLY A 37 -10.79 -9.42 -4.25
CA GLY A 37 -9.68 -8.74 -4.91
C GLY A 37 -8.49 -9.69 -5.11
N ILE A 38 -7.51 -9.22 -5.88
CA ILE A 38 -6.28 -9.98 -6.17
C ILE A 38 -5.06 -9.19 -5.72
N CYS A 39 -3.95 -9.91 -5.54
CA CYS A 39 -2.63 -9.33 -5.50
C CYS A 39 -2.03 -9.40 -6.90
N GLN A 40 -2.14 -8.31 -7.68
CA GLN A 40 -1.63 -8.30 -9.05
C GLN A 40 -0.10 -8.16 -9.03
N VAL A 41 0.59 -9.18 -9.53
CA VAL A 41 2.06 -9.17 -9.67
C VAL A 41 2.51 -8.21 -10.78
N GLY A 42 3.75 -7.75 -10.68
CA GLY A 42 4.40 -6.89 -11.66
C GLY A 42 5.86 -6.66 -11.31
N GLU A 43 6.44 -5.64 -11.93
CA GLU A 43 7.82 -5.22 -11.67
C GLU A 43 8.06 -4.97 -10.17
N SER A 44 9.06 -5.66 -9.60
CA SER A 44 9.44 -5.56 -8.19
C SER A 44 8.29 -5.76 -7.20
N PHE A 45 7.21 -6.45 -7.60
CA PHE A 45 6.05 -6.69 -6.76
C PHE A 45 5.48 -8.08 -7.07
N ASP A 46 5.79 -9.05 -6.22
CA ASP A 46 5.26 -10.41 -6.29
C ASP A 46 4.07 -10.65 -5.33
N GLY A 47 3.49 -11.85 -5.38
CA GLY A 47 2.32 -12.21 -4.58
C GLY A 47 2.54 -12.21 -3.06
N SER A 48 3.79 -12.23 -2.58
CA SER A 48 4.10 -12.18 -1.14
C SER A 48 3.96 -10.79 -0.53
N HIS A 49 3.87 -9.76 -1.37
CA HIS A 49 3.68 -8.37 -0.93
C HIS A 49 2.25 -8.05 -0.49
N CYS A 50 1.28 -8.91 -0.80
CA CYS A 50 -0.01 -8.88 -0.14
C CYS A 50 -0.02 -9.85 1.04
N ASN A 51 -0.61 -9.39 2.14
CA ASN A 51 -0.66 -10.12 3.40
C ASN A 51 -2.05 -9.92 4.04
N ARG A 52 -2.21 -10.18 5.35
CA ARG A 52 -3.50 -9.96 6.03
C ARG A 52 -3.82 -8.47 6.25
N LYS A 53 -2.87 -7.56 5.97
CA LYS A 53 -3.03 -6.10 6.03
C LYS A 53 -3.28 -5.48 4.65
N ILE A 54 -2.36 -5.68 3.71
CA ILE A 54 -2.52 -5.34 2.29
C ILE A 54 -3.17 -6.54 1.63
N ILE A 55 -4.51 -6.59 1.65
CA ILE A 55 -5.25 -7.79 1.21
C ILE A 55 -5.43 -7.86 -0.32
N GLY A 56 -5.10 -6.79 -1.04
CA GLY A 56 -4.94 -6.82 -2.49
C GLY A 56 -4.36 -5.52 -3.03
N ALA A 57 -3.83 -5.63 -4.24
CA ALA A 57 -3.06 -4.59 -4.89
C ALA A 57 -3.31 -4.66 -6.40
N ARG A 58 -3.63 -3.52 -7.01
CA ARG A 58 -3.94 -3.37 -8.44
C ARG A 58 -3.30 -2.10 -8.93
N TRP A 59 -3.04 -2.06 -10.22
CA TRP A 59 -2.47 -0.90 -10.88
C TRP A 59 -3.08 -0.77 -12.28
N TYR A 60 -3.21 0.48 -12.75
CA TYR A 60 -3.95 0.82 -13.96
C TYR A 60 -3.20 1.92 -14.71
N TYR A 61 -2.53 1.54 -15.80
CA TYR A 61 -1.66 2.45 -16.56
C TYR A 61 -2.10 2.63 -18.02
N LYS A 62 -2.95 1.72 -18.54
CA LYS A 62 -3.40 1.76 -19.95
C LYS A 62 -4.11 3.06 -20.34
N GLY A 63 -4.83 3.68 -19.41
CA GLY A 63 -5.47 4.98 -19.65
C GLY A 63 -4.44 6.08 -19.88
N TYR A 64 -3.40 6.13 -19.04
CA TYR A 64 -2.26 7.02 -19.23
C TYR A 64 -1.57 6.76 -20.58
N GLU A 65 -1.29 5.50 -20.91
CA GLU A 65 -0.59 5.19 -22.17
C GLU A 65 -1.39 5.56 -23.43
N ALA A 66 -2.72 5.45 -23.37
CA ALA A 66 -3.59 5.86 -24.46
C ALA A 66 -3.59 7.38 -24.70
N GLU A 67 -3.38 8.19 -23.65
CA GLU A 67 -3.42 9.65 -23.71
C GLU A 67 -2.04 10.29 -23.91
N PHE A 68 -1.02 9.78 -23.20
CA PHE A 68 0.31 10.39 -23.11
C PHE A 68 1.43 9.55 -23.73
N GLY A 69 1.14 8.32 -24.18
CA GLY A 69 2.13 7.38 -24.69
C GLY A 69 2.79 6.55 -23.59
N LYS A 70 3.82 5.76 -23.97
CA LYS A 70 4.41 4.75 -23.08
C LYS A 70 4.91 5.35 -21.77
N LEU A 71 4.60 4.66 -20.67
CA LEU A 71 5.09 5.00 -19.35
C LEU A 71 6.62 4.91 -19.31
N ASN A 72 7.27 5.93 -18.76
CA ASN A 72 8.71 5.87 -18.54
C ASN A 72 9.02 5.13 -17.23
N ILE A 73 9.58 3.93 -17.36
CA ILE A 73 9.95 3.05 -16.24
C ILE A 73 11.45 3.10 -15.92
N SER A 74 12.18 4.05 -16.51
CA SER A 74 13.63 4.15 -16.30
C SER A 74 13.97 4.60 -14.87
N ASN A 75 15.02 4.00 -14.31
CA ASN A 75 15.63 4.40 -13.03
C ASN A 75 14.66 4.52 -11.84
N GLY A 76 13.61 3.69 -11.78
CA GLY A 76 12.66 3.71 -10.66
C GLY A 76 11.77 4.95 -10.61
N VAL A 77 11.62 5.66 -11.73
CA VAL A 77 10.64 6.75 -11.88
C VAL A 77 9.22 6.23 -11.72
N GLU A 78 8.96 5.02 -12.19
CA GLU A 78 7.68 4.33 -12.02
C GLU A 78 7.88 2.81 -12.16
N TYR A 79 6.97 2.01 -11.59
CA TYR A 79 6.94 0.56 -11.74
C TYR A 79 5.75 0.12 -12.57
N LEU A 80 5.97 -0.90 -13.42
CA LEU A 80 4.86 -1.65 -14.01
C LEU A 80 4.25 -2.63 -12.99
N SER A 81 3.79 -2.12 -11.85
CA SER A 81 3.21 -2.88 -10.75
C SER A 81 2.45 -1.98 -9.76
N PRO A 82 1.84 -2.54 -8.70
CA PRO A 82 1.29 -1.74 -7.60
C PRO A 82 2.31 -1.07 -6.69
N ARG A 83 3.62 -1.24 -6.92
CA ARG A 83 4.67 -0.65 -6.07
C ARG A 83 4.68 0.86 -6.21
N ASP A 84 4.80 1.55 -5.08
CA ASP A 84 4.91 3.00 -5.03
C ASP A 84 6.34 3.47 -5.38
N ALA A 85 6.47 4.29 -6.43
CA ALA A 85 7.72 4.97 -6.78
C ALA A 85 7.87 6.36 -6.14
N PHE A 86 6.76 7.00 -5.73
CA PHE A 86 6.72 8.40 -5.32
C PHE A 86 6.59 8.59 -3.80
N GLY A 87 5.80 7.74 -3.14
CA GLY A 87 5.60 7.73 -1.69
C GLY A 87 4.25 8.30 -1.24
N HIS A 88 3.50 8.99 -2.10
CA HIS A 88 2.20 9.58 -1.73
C HIS A 88 1.20 8.49 -1.35
N GLY A 89 1.08 7.42 -2.16
CA GLY A 89 0.19 6.30 -1.84
C GLY A 89 0.54 5.58 -0.55
N THR A 90 1.83 5.38 -0.27
CA THR A 90 2.33 4.82 0.99
C THR A 90 2.00 5.72 2.19
N HIS A 91 2.20 7.03 2.06
CA HIS A 91 1.90 7.99 3.12
C HIS A 91 0.39 8.09 3.38
N THR A 92 -0.43 8.19 2.33
CA THR A 92 -1.90 8.26 2.41
C THR A 92 -2.47 6.99 3.03
N SER A 93 -2.06 5.82 2.55
CA SER A 93 -2.56 4.53 3.04
C SER A 93 -2.16 4.24 4.49
N SER A 94 -0.93 4.58 4.90
CA SER A 94 -0.51 4.47 6.31
C SER A 94 -1.24 5.44 7.23
N THR A 95 -1.59 6.64 6.75
CA THR A 95 -2.43 7.59 7.50
C THR A 95 -3.86 7.08 7.66
N ALA A 96 -4.46 6.53 6.61
CA ALA A 96 -5.83 6.04 6.65
C ALA A 96 -5.96 4.74 7.46
N ALA A 97 -4.98 3.84 7.35
CA ALA A 97 -5.12 2.48 7.84
C ALA A 97 -3.81 1.84 8.29
N GLY A 98 -2.72 2.55 8.58
CA GLY A 98 -1.47 1.93 9.09
C GLY A 98 -1.66 1.20 10.42
N VAL A 99 -0.89 0.14 10.67
CA VAL A 99 -0.80 -0.46 12.01
C VAL A 99 -0.01 0.45 12.96
N LEU A 100 -0.02 0.12 14.26
CA LEU A 100 0.81 0.82 15.24
C LEU A 100 2.29 0.57 14.95
N VAL A 101 3.04 1.65 14.73
CA VAL A 101 4.49 1.65 14.59
C VAL A 101 5.07 2.52 15.70
N GLU A 102 5.75 1.89 16.66
CA GLU A 102 6.40 2.59 17.75
C GLU A 102 7.69 3.28 17.27
N ASN A 103 8.07 4.35 17.97
CA ASN A 103 9.31 5.10 17.71
C ASN A 103 9.46 5.66 16.28
N ALA A 104 8.35 5.90 15.60
CA ALA A 104 8.35 6.58 14.31
C ALA A 104 8.80 8.04 14.48
N SER A 105 9.65 8.52 13.57
CA SER A 105 10.07 9.92 13.51
C SER A 105 10.63 10.26 12.12
N PHE A 106 10.61 11.54 11.75
CA PHE A 106 11.35 12.04 10.60
C PHE A 106 12.62 12.76 11.08
N LYS A 107 13.76 12.07 11.02
CA LYS A 107 15.05 12.61 11.52
C LYS A 107 14.94 13.17 12.96
N GLY A 108 14.15 12.51 13.83
CA GLY A 108 13.90 12.93 15.21
C GLY A 108 12.70 13.87 15.42
N LEU A 109 12.13 14.45 14.36
CA LEU A 109 10.91 15.24 14.44
C LEU A 109 9.67 14.35 14.58
N ALA A 110 8.67 14.85 15.32
CA ALA A 110 7.40 14.17 15.59
C ALA A 110 7.58 12.75 16.14
N LYS A 111 8.59 12.54 17.00
CA LYS A 111 8.86 11.25 17.62
C LYS A 111 7.64 10.76 18.40
N GLY A 112 7.14 9.59 18.06
CA GLY A 112 5.98 9.01 18.73
C GLY A 112 5.59 7.66 18.14
N SER A 113 4.32 7.30 18.33
CA SER A 113 3.73 6.14 17.69
C SER A 113 2.89 6.58 16.51
N ALA A 114 3.20 6.08 15.32
CA ALA A 114 2.37 6.26 14.13
C ALA A 114 1.31 5.16 14.07
N ARG A 115 0.10 5.49 13.62
CA ARG A 115 -0.95 4.52 13.28
C ARG A 115 -1.96 5.19 12.36
N GLY A 116 -2.68 4.41 11.58
CA GLY A 116 -3.90 4.88 10.94
C GLY A 116 -5.08 4.83 11.90
N GLY A 117 -6.13 5.58 11.56
CA GLY A 117 -7.37 5.60 12.33
C GLY A 117 -8.00 6.97 12.43
#